data_AF-A0A800LYV2-F1
#
_entry.id   AF-A0A800LYV2-F1
#
_cell.length_a   1.000
_cell.length_b   1.000
_cell.length_c   1.000
_cell.angle_alpha   90.00
_cell.angle_beta   90.00
_cell.angle_gamma   90.00
#
_symmetry.space_group_name_H-M   'P 1'
#
loop_
_entity.id
_entity.type
_entity.pdbx_description
1 polymer ?
#
loop_
_entity_poly.entity_id
_entity_poly.type
_entity_poly.pdbx_seq_one_letter_code
_entity_poly.pdbx_strand_id
1 'polypeptide(L)'
;MNLYKQHKINLDYWDAISGMIDQCIDIALNLSQSGHPGGSRSKVPALIATLLSGVMKWDIRNPGETFGDRFVLVAGHTNPVVYSTLAVFNEALRRKYNETGDVKYVNPMGDKFTLYWEDLLTLRRRGGLPGHAEMEGKTLFFKYNTGPSGHGAAPAAGQAFALKYSVSSNTRVFAMEGEGGLTTGVSHEARIAAYGLGLGNLIYVVDWNDYGIDDRPFSDIKAGSPKDWFEPYGWKVAGTENGEDWESILTAYDELFESENKNQPKALWLKTRKGRGYDKFDNASHGAPHKRNSKEFWNIKSEFGERFGVQFEHLNAEASEDFEINKIQMADTLQSVMSLFDSLDGLADYLADRLLDIADSIPENNSVIKGF
;
A
#
# COMPACT_ATOMS: atom_id res chain seq x y z
N MET A 1 11.77 -17.53 6.45
CA MET A 1 12.65 -16.55 5.77
C MET A 1 13.43 -15.70 6.79
N ASN A 2 12.96 -15.64 8.04
CA ASN A 2 13.57 -14.91 9.15
C ASN A 2 13.62 -13.40 8.88
N LEU A 3 12.49 -12.87 8.42
CA LEU A 3 12.34 -11.52 7.90
C LEU A 3 12.64 -10.47 8.99
N TYR A 4 12.14 -10.68 10.21
CA TYR A 4 12.42 -9.75 11.31
C TYR A 4 13.93 -9.61 11.56
N LYS A 5 14.66 -10.73 11.65
CA LYS A 5 16.12 -10.69 11.85
C LYS A 5 16.85 -9.97 10.73
N GLN A 6 16.36 -10.06 9.49
CA GLN A 6 16.94 -9.38 8.32
C GLN A 6 16.73 -7.87 8.39
N HIS A 7 15.56 -7.42 8.86
CA HIS A 7 15.15 -6.01 8.76
C HIS A 7 15.23 -5.23 10.07
N LYS A 8 15.43 -5.89 11.22
CA LYS A 8 15.37 -5.26 12.55
C LYS A 8 16.21 -4.00 12.74
N ILE A 9 17.34 -3.88 12.04
CA ILE A 9 18.23 -2.72 12.14
C ILE A 9 17.72 -1.49 11.37
N ASN A 10 16.72 -1.66 10.50
CA ASN A 10 16.17 -0.64 9.63
C ASN A 10 14.70 -0.30 9.95
N LEU A 11 14.15 -0.84 11.04
CA LEU A 11 12.73 -0.63 11.38
C LEU A 11 12.41 0.82 11.75
N ASP A 12 13.39 1.58 12.26
CA ASP A 12 13.22 3.02 12.49
C ASP A 12 13.00 3.78 11.18
N TYR A 13 13.62 3.36 10.08
CA TYR A 13 13.32 3.90 8.75
C TYR A 13 11.93 3.51 8.27
N TRP A 14 11.44 2.31 8.61
CA TRP A 14 10.07 1.89 8.26
C TRP A 14 9.04 2.71 9.01
N ASP A 15 9.31 3.05 10.26
CA ASP A 15 8.51 3.98 11.07
C ASP A 15 8.44 5.37 10.44
N ALA A 16 9.58 5.92 10.03
CA ALA A 16 9.66 7.21 9.34
C ALA A 16 8.86 7.19 8.02
N ILE A 17 9.08 6.17 7.19
CA ILE A 17 8.38 5.96 5.91
C ILE A 17 6.87 5.82 6.12
N SER A 18 6.45 5.03 7.12
CA SER A 18 5.04 4.88 7.50
C SER A 18 4.41 6.22 7.87
N GLY A 19 5.10 7.02 8.69
CA GLY A 19 4.67 8.36 9.03
C GLY A 19 4.55 9.28 7.81
N MET A 20 5.53 9.26 6.90
CA MET A 20 5.49 10.07 5.67
C MET A 20 4.29 9.69 4.78
N ILE A 21 4.04 8.39 4.61
CA ILE A 21 2.91 7.87 3.83
C ILE A 21 1.58 8.30 4.46
N ASP A 22 1.45 8.18 5.78
CA ASP A 22 0.29 8.62 6.54
C ASP A 22 0.01 10.12 6.34
N GLN A 23 1.04 10.97 6.42
CA GLN A 23 0.86 12.41 6.16
C GLN A 23 0.47 12.68 4.71
N CYS A 24 1.07 12.00 3.74
CA CYS A 24 0.73 12.13 2.32
C CYS A 24 -0.73 11.76 2.04
N ILE A 25 -1.24 10.68 2.65
CA ILE A 25 -2.66 10.29 2.58
C ILE A 25 -3.53 11.44 3.06
N ASP A 26 -3.23 11.97 4.25
CA ASP A 26 -4.04 12.99 4.89
C ASP A 26 -4.07 14.29 4.08
N ILE A 27 -2.91 14.74 3.59
CA ILE A 27 -2.75 16.00 2.85
C ILE A 27 -3.47 15.93 1.51
N ALA A 28 -3.30 14.83 0.76
CA ALA A 28 -4.00 14.61 -0.51
C ALA A 28 -5.52 14.63 -0.33
N LEU A 29 -6.01 13.96 0.72
CA LEU A 29 -7.43 13.89 1.05
C LEU A 29 -7.97 15.21 1.62
N ASN A 30 -7.17 15.99 2.34
CA ASN A 30 -7.56 17.30 2.83
C ASN A 30 -7.70 18.31 1.67
N LEU A 31 -6.82 18.26 0.67
CA LEU A 31 -6.98 19.09 -0.52
C LEU A 31 -8.20 18.69 -1.35
N SER A 32 -8.36 17.39 -1.62
CA SER A 32 -9.46 16.87 -2.44
C SER A 32 -10.82 16.99 -1.75
N GLN A 33 -10.84 17.01 -0.41
CA GLN A 33 -12.04 16.88 0.43
C GLN A 33 -12.90 15.67 0.03
N SER A 34 -12.26 14.60 -0.46
CA SER A 34 -12.92 13.38 -0.92
C SER A 34 -11.99 12.17 -0.85
N GLY A 35 -12.47 11.05 -0.31
CA GLY A 35 -11.75 9.77 -0.29
C GLY A 35 -11.77 9.12 1.09
N HIS A 36 -10.91 8.10 1.28
CA HIS A 36 -11.09 7.12 2.34
C HIS A 36 -9.85 7.04 3.26
N PRO A 37 -9.72 7.92 4.27
CA PRO A 37 -8.52 7.96 5.09
C PRO A 37 -8.37 6.71 5.98
N GLY A 38 -9.47 6.26 6.60
CA GLY A 38 -9.42 5.24 7.63
C GLY A 38 -8.91 3.89 7.16
N GLY A 39 -9.45 3.42 6.03
CA GLY A 39 -9.06 2.15 5.40
C GLY A 39 -7.72 2.22 4.65
N SER A 40 -7.23 3.43 4.35
CA SER A 40 -5.90 3.64 3.76
C SER A 40 -4.82 3.59 4.82
N ARG A 41 -4.97 4.33 5.92
CA ARG A 41 -4.01 4.33 7.04
C ARG A 41 -3.87 2.96 7.68
N SER A 42 -4.98 2.24 7.89
CA SER A 42 -4.94 0.87 8.43
C SER A 42 -4.10 -0.11 7.57
N LYS A 43 -4.00 0.12 6.26
CA LYS A 43 -3.24 -0.74 5.34
C LYS A 43 -1.77 -0.39 5.21
N VAL A 44 -1.33 0.77 5.70
CA VAL A 44 0.06 1.22 5.54
C VAL A 44 1.07 0.21 6.12
N PRO A 45 0.91 -0.33 7.35
CA PRO A 45 1.86 -1.33 7.86
C PRO A 45 1.90 -2.60 7.00
N ALA A 46 0.73 -3.09 6.60
CA ALA A 46 0.60 -4.25 5.72
C ALA A 46 1.33 -4.05 4.39
N LEU A 47 1.13 -2.88 3.75
CA LEU A 47 1.71 -2.55 2.46
C LEU A 47 3.22 -2.35 2.57
N ILE A 48 3.71 -1.61 3.57
CA ILE A 48 5.15 -1.43 3.80
C ILE A 48 5.83 -2.77 4.03
N ALA A 49 5.29 -3.62 4.92
CA ALA A 49 5.85 -4.93 5.17
C ALA A 49 5.81 -5.81 3.91
N THR A 50 4.75 -5.77 3.11
CA THR A 50 4.67 -6.49 1.82
C THR A 50 5.79 -6.06 0.88
N LEU A 51 6.02 -4.75 0.74
CA LEU A 51 6.91 -4.19 -0.26
C LEU A 51 8.37 -4.21 0.18
N LEU A 52 8.69 -3.69 1.37
CA LEU A 52 10.07 -3.49 1.83
C LEU A 52 10.71 -4.76 2.39
N SER A 53 9.94 -5.71 2.91
CA SER A 53 10.52 -6.99 3.37
C SER A 53 11.10 -7.83 2.23
N GLY A 54 10.65 -7.59 0.99
CA GLY A 54 10.99 -8.40 -0.19
C GLY A 54 10.16 -9.68 -0.34
N VAL A 55 9.10 -9.87 0.47
CA VAL A 55 8.15 -10.98 0.24
C VAL A 55 7.43 -10.84 -1.10
N MET A 56 7.16 -9.59 -1.51
CA MET A 56 6.77 -9.22 -2.86
C MET A 56 8.01 -8.75 -3.63
N LYS A 57 8.25 -9.32 -4.80
CA LYS A 57 9.35 -8.96 -5.70
C LYS A 57 8.84 -8.09 -6.83
N TRP A 58 9.30 -6.86 -6.91
CA TRP A 58 8.77 -5.87 -7.86
C TRP A 58 9.80 -4.78 -8.12
N ASP A 59 9.66 -4.08 -9.24
CA ASP A 59 10.50 -2.94 -9.57
C ASP A 59 9.61 -1.70 -9.71
N ILE A 60 9.78 -0.73 -8.81
CA ILE A 60 9.07 0.53 -8.87
C ILE A 60 9.42 1.35 -10.13
N ARG A 61 10.65 1.17 -10.64
CA ARG A 61 11.14 1.81 -11.86
C ARG A 61 10.59 1.12 -13.10
N ASN A 62 10.22 -0.16 -13.02
CA ASN A 62 9.57 -0.88 -14.11
C ASN A 62 8.26 -1.50 -13.64
N PRO A 63 7.18 -0.70 -13.51
CA PRO A 63 5.88 -1.26 -13.13
C PRO A 63 5.40 -2.31 -14.14
N GLY A 64 5.93 -2.34 -15.37
CA GLY A 64 5.64 -3.36 -16.38
C GLY A 64 6.41 -4.68 -16.24
N GLU A 65 7.27 -4.84 -15.22
CA GLU A 65 8.22 -5.96 -15.14
C GLU A 65 7.53 -7.33 -15.30
N THR A 66 8.02 -8.15 -16.24
CA THR A 66 7.34 -9.37 -16.71
C THR A 66 7.29 -10.42 -15.60
N PHE A 67 8.38 -10.58 -14.87
CA PHE A 67 8.52 -11.57 -13.79
C PHE A 67 8.34 -10.99 -12.39
N GLY A 68 8.04 -9.69 -12.31
CA GLY A 68 7.68 -9.04 -11.06
C GLY A 68 6.31 -9.50 -10.59
N ASP A 69 6.19 -9.71 -9.28
CA ASP A 69 4.94 -10.00 -8.60
C ASP A 69 3.88 -8.93 -8.91
N ARG A 70 2.62 -9.33 -8.84
CA ARG A 70 1.46 -8.51 -9.19
C ARG A 70 0.76 -8.03 -7.94
N PHE A 71 0.33 -6.77 -7.92
CA PHE A 71 -0.48 -6.22 -6.83
C PHE A 71 -1.88 -5.83 -7.32
N VAL A 72 -2.89 -6.36 -6.65
CA VAL A 72 -4.30 -6.01 -6.85
C VAL A 72 -4.84 -5.45 -5.54
N LEU A 73 -5.15 -4.15 -5.51
CA LEU A 73 -5.88 -3.55 -4.40
C LEU A 73 -7.36 -3.86 -4.56
N VAL A 74 -7.85 -4.94 -3.96
CA VAL A 74 -9.27 -5.32 -4.03
C VAL A 74 -10.13 -4.23 -3.38
N ALA A 75 -9.66 -3.69 -2.25
CA ALA A 75 -10.22 -2.51 -1.59
C ALA A 75 -9.94 -1.20 -2.35
N GLY A 76 -10.36 -1.10 -3.61
CA GLY A 76 -9.94 -0.03 -4.54
C GLY A 76 -10.17 1.40 -4.04
N HIS A 77 -11.14 1.61 -3.16
CA HIS A 77 -11.44 2.91 -2.55
C HIS A 77 -10.33 3.43 -1.63
N THR A 78 -9.46 2.53 -1.14
CA THR A 78 -8.31 2.82 -0.29
C THR A 78 -7.04 3.17 -1.07
N ASN A 79 -7.16 3.47 -2.37
CA ASN A 79 -6.05 3.83 -3.25
C ASN A 79 -5.11 4.96 -2.75
N PRO A 80 -5.48 5.90 -1.84
CA PRO A 80 -4.51 6.87 -1.32
C PRO A 80 -3.31 6.22 -0.64
N VAL A 81 -3.46 5.00 -0.07
CA VAL A 81 -2.35 4.27 0.55
C VAL A 81 -1.26 3.94 -0.46
N VAL A 82 -1.65 3.49 -1.65
CA VAL A 82 -0.72 3.10 -2.71
C VAL A 82 -0.14 4.34 -3.39
N TYR A 83 -0.95 5.37 -3.65
CA TYR A 83 -0.45 6.62 -4.23
C TYR A 83 0.60 7.28 -3.34
N SER A 84 0.32 7.38 -2.05
CA SER A 84 1.24 7.96 -1.08
C SER A 84 2.51 7.14 -0.91
N THR A 85 2.40 5.80 -0.93
CA THR A 85 3.55 4.90 -0.90
C THR A 85 4.46 5.10 -2.12
N LEU A 86 3.87 5.11 -3.34
CA LEU A 86 4.64 5.32 -4.57
C LEU A 86 5.28 6.72 -4.60
N ALA A 87 4.58 7.75 -4.12
CA ALA A 87 5.11 9.11 -4.04
C ALA A 87 6.36 9.20 -3.15
N VAL A 88 6.31 8.62 -1.94
CA VAL A 88 7.45 8.61 -1.00
C VAL A 88 8.61 7.78 -1.58
N PHE A 89 8.33 6.62 -2.16
CA PHE A 89 9.36 5.73 -2.69
C PHE A 89 10.07 6.32 -3.92
N ASN A 90 9.31 6.89 -4.86
CA ASN A 90 9.89 7.54 -6.03
C ASN A 90 10.62 8.83 -5.66
N GLU A 91 10.25 9.51 -4.58
CA GLU A 91 11.00 10.67 -4.10
C GLU A 91 12.41 10.30 -3.63
N ALA A 92 12.57 9.18 -2.91
CA ALA A 92 13.90 8.70 -2.53
C ALA A 92 14.78 8.42 -3.76
N LEU A 93 14.22 7.74 -4.78
CA LEU A 93 14.91 7.48 -6.04
C LEU A 93 15.24 8.77 -6.79
N ARG A 94 14.29 9.71 -6.87
CA ARG A 94 14.50 11.03 -7.51
C ARG A 94 15.63 11.81 -6.84
N ARG A 95 15.70 11.80 -5.51
CA ARG A 95 16.79 12.43 -4.75
C ARG A 95 18.14 11.78 -5.05
N LYS A 96 18.21 10.44 -5.04
CA LYS A 96 19.45 9.74 -5.42
C LYS A 96 19.86 10.00 -6.86
N TYR A 97 18.92 10.08 -7.79
CA TYR A 97 19.22 10.49 -9.17
C TYR A 97 19.78 11.92 -9.23
N ASN A 98 19.15 12.88 -8.52
CA ASN A 98 19.60 14.27 -8.50
C ASN A 98 21.01 14.43 -7.88
N GLU A 99 21.33 13.61 -6.88
CA GLU A 99 22.64 13.60 -6.22
C GLU A 99 23.74 12.96 -7.09
N THR A 100 23.43 11.82 -7.72
CA THR A 100 24.44 10.95 -8.34
C THR A 100 24.49 11.04 -9.86
N GLY A 101 23.41 11.46 -10.51
CA GLY A 101 23.19 11.36 -11.95
C GLY A 101 23.03 9.93 -12.48
N ASP A 102 22.94 8.91 -11.61
CA ASP A 102 22.92 7.51 -12.02
C ASP A 102 21.51 7.08 -12.48
N VAL A 103 21.41 6.69 -13.74
CA VAL A 103 20.17 6.26 -14.40
C VAL A 103 19.52 5.04 -13.74
N LYS A 104 20.25 4.28 -12.90
CA LYS A 104 19.65 3.17 -12.14
C LYS A 104 18.54 3.63 -11.20
N TYR A 105 18.47 4.90 -10.81
CA TYR A 105 17.39 5.42 -9.97
C TYR A 105 16.18 5.92 -10.76
N VAL A 106 16.20 5.83 -12.10
CA VAL A 106 15.15 6.38 -12.97
C VAL A 106 14.25 5.27 -13.50
N ASN A 107 12.95 5.57 -13.61
CA ASN A 107 12.01 4.74 -14.36
C ASN A 107 12.26 4.90 -15.88
N PRO A 108 12.70 3.86 -16.61
CA PRO A 108 12.98 3.95 -18.05
C PRO A 108 11.73 4.25 -18.90
N MET A 109 10.52 4.03 -18.38
CA MET A 109 9.27 4.39 -19.06
C MET A 109 8.93 5.89 -18.92
N GLY A 110 9.68 6.63 -18.10
CA GLY A 110 9.56 8.08 -17.91
C GLY A 110 8.40 8.52 -17.00
N ASP A 111 8.26 9.84 -16.82
CA ASP A 111 7.36 10.45 -15.83
C ASP A 111 5.87 10.12 -16.00
N LYS A 112 5.46 9.64 -17.19
CA LYS A 112 4.10 9.15 -17.43
C LYS A 112 3.77 7.90 -16.59
N PHE A 113 4.79 7.17 -16.15
CA PHE A 113 4.68 5.94 -15.36
C PHE A 113 5.33 6.04 -13.98
N THR A 114 5.75 7.25 -13.58
CA THR A 114 6.34 7.52 -12.26
C THR A 114 5.42 8.45 -11.48
N LEU A 115 4.97 8.00 -10.31
CA LEU A 115 4.12 8.77 -9.41
C LEU A 115 4.99 9.47 -8.36
N TYR A 116 5.01 10.80 -8.39
CA TYR A 116 5.69 11.64 -7.39
C TYR A 116 4.67 12.32 -6.47
N TRP A 117 5.15 12.94 -5.40
CA TRP A 117 4.28 13.58 -4.41
C TRP A 117 3.42 14.72 -5.00
N GLU A 118 3.88 15.37 -6.06
CA GLU A 118 3.14 16.42 -6.78
C GLU A 118 1.84 15.89 -7.38
N ASP A 119 1.81 14.60 -7.79
CA ASP A 119 0.62 13.97 -8.36
C ASP A 119 -0.50 13.83 -7.32
N LEU A 120 -0.17 13.75 -6.02
CA LEU A 120 -1.14 13.65 -4.94
C LEU A 120 -2.06 14.87 -4.87
N LEU A 121 -1.59 16.04 -5.32
CA LEU A 121 -2.38 17.27 -5.39
C LEU A 121 -3.52 17.20 -6.42
N THR A 122 -3.52 16.18 -7.28
CA THR A 122 -4.51 15.98 -8.34
C THR A 122 -5.55 14.92 -8.01
N LEU A 123 -5.49 14.32 -6.82
CA LEU A 123 -6.38 13.25 -6.40
C LEU A 123 -7.86 13.63 -6.55
N ARG A 124 -8.61 12.78 -7.26
CA ARG A 124 -10.04 12.92 -7.57
C ARG A 124 -10.36 14.21 -8.34
N ARG A 125 -9.41 14.74 -9.11
CA ARG A 125 -9.62 15.82 -10.07
C ARG A 125 -9.59 15.27 -11.51
N ARG A 126 -10.23 15.99 -12.43
CA ARG A 126 -10.27 15.60 -13.85
C ARG A 126 -8.85 15.53 -14.41
N GLY A 127 -8.48 14.39 -14.98
CA GLY A 127 -7.14 14.14 -15.53
C GLY A 127 -6.04 13.94 -14.48
N GLY A 128 -6.40 13.87 -13.19
CA GLY A 128 -5.51 13.55 -12.08
C GLY A 128 -5.67 12.11 -11.61
N LEU A 129 -5.12 11.81 -10.42
CA LEU A 129 -5.23 10.48 -9.83
C LEU A 129 -6.70 10.09 -9.55
N PRO A 130 -7.16 8.91 -9.97
CA PRO A 130 -8.56 8.52 -9.86
C PRO A 130 -9.00 8.23 -8.42
N GLY A 131 -10.33 8.15 -8.21
CA GLY A 131 -10.92 7.89 -6.89
C GLY A 131 -10.91 6.43 -6.45
N HIS A 132 -10.64 5.51 -7.38
CA HIS A 132 -10.43 4.09 -7.12
C HIS A 132 -9.19 3.60 -7.86
N ALA A 133 -8.74 2.37 -7.61
CA ALA A 133 -7.56 1.83 -8.27
C ALA A 133 -7.82 1.63 -9.77
N GLU A 134 -6.95 2.22 -10.60
CA GLU A 134 -6.95 2.05 -12.06
C GLU A 134 -5.54 1.65 -12.51
N MET A 135 -5.46 0.61 -13.35
CA MET A 135 -4.23 0.08 -13.94
C MET A 135 -3.87 0.90 -15.18
N GLU A 136 -3.26 2.06 -14.99
CA GLU A 136 -2.80 2.92 -16.08
C GLU A 136 -1.64 3.82 -15.65
N GLY A 137 -0.87 4.33 -16.62
CA GLY A 137 0.11 5.40 -16.42
C GLY A 137 0.89 5.32 -15.10
N LYS A 138 0.80 6.39 -14.29
CA LYS A 138 1.47 6.52 -13.00
C LYS A 138 1.01 5.51 -11.95
N THR A 139 -0.14 4.88 -12.13
CA THR A 139 -0.75 3.92 -11.21
C THR A 139 -0.66 2.48 -11.72
N LEU A 140 0.15 2.22 -12.76
CA LEU A 140 0.37 0.90 -13.37
C LEU A 140 0.93 -0.16 -12.39
N PHE A 141 1.35 0.25 -11.19
CA PHE A 141 1.58 -0.66 -10.07
C PHE A 141 0.36 -1.56 -9.80
N PHE A 142 -0.86 -1.01 -9.88
CA PHE A 142 -2.08 -1.81 -9.86
C PHE A 142 -2.15 -2.70 -11.08
N LYS A 143 -2.55 -3.96 -10.87
CA LYS A 143 -2.71 -4.95 -11.94
C LYS A 143 -4.16 -5.25 -12.30
N TYR A 144 -5.08 -4.41 -11.81
CA TYR A 144 -6.49 -4.47 -12.17
C TYR A 144 -7.23 -3.21 -11.72
N ASN A 145 -8.30 -2.85 -12.42
CA ASN A 145 -9.19 -1.75 -12.03
C ASN A 145 -10.18 -2.25 -10.98
N THR A 146 -10.23 -1.61 -9.81
CA THR A 146 -11.15 -2.02 -8.73
C THR A 146 -11.97 -0.83 -8.24
N GLY A 147 -12.88 -1.08 -7.31
CA GLY A 147 -13.82 -0.09 -6.79
C GLY A 147 -15.08 -0.78 -6.26
N PRO A 148 -15.76 -1.59 -7.09
CA PRO A 148 -16.77 -2.51 -6.60
C PRO A 148 -16.15 -3.51 -5.62
N SER A 149 -16.69 -3.60 -4.40
CA SER A 149 -16.12 -4.41 -3.31
C SER A 149 -15.95 -5.87 -3.71
N GLY A 150 -14.82 -6.48 -3.33
CA GLY A 150 -14.49 -7.88 -3.65
C GLY A 150 -14.24 -8.19 -5.13
N HIS A 151 -14.55 -7.28 -6.05
CA HIS A 151 -14.42 -7.52 -7.50
C HIS A 151 -12.98 -7.83 -7.92
N GLY A 152 -11.99 -7.29 -7.23
CA GLY A 152 -10.57 -7.61 -7.46
C GLY A 152 -10.16 -9.05 -7.08
N ALA A 153 -10.98 -9.80 -6.35
CA ALA A 153 -10.63 -11.16 -5.91
C ALA A 153 -10.60 -12.16 -7.06
N ALA A 154 -11.62 -12.15 -7.93
CA ALA A 154 -11.68 -13.00 -9.12
C ALA A 154 -10.53 -12.76 -10.13
N PRO A 155 -10.22 -11.52 -10.55
CA PRO A 155 -9.10 -11.26 -11.45
C PRO A 155 -7.74 -11.53 -10.79
N ALA A 156 -7.59 -11.36 -9.47
CA ALA A 156 -6.38 -11.79 -8.77
C ALA A 156 -6.18 -13.31 -8.88
N ALA A 157 -7.23 -14.11 -8.68
CA ALA A 157 -7.19 -15.55 -8.90
C ALA A 157 -6.91 -15.90 -10.38
N GLY A 158 -7.53 -15.19 -11.32
CA GLY A 158 -7.28 -15.37 -12.76
C GLY A 158 -5.83 -15.08 -13.16
N GLN A 159 -5.23 -14.01 -12.62
CA GLN A 159 -3.82 -13.67 -12.82
C GLN A 159 -2.90 -14.75 -12.22
N ALA A 160 -3.20 -15.21 -11.00
CA ALA A 160 -2.42 -16.25 -10.36
C ALA A 160 -2.46 -17.56 -11.16
N PHE A 161 -3.63 -17.93 -11.68
CA PHE A 161 -3.79 -19.05 -12.60
C PHE A 161 -2.95 -18.87 -13.86
N ALA A 162 -3.08 -17.74 -14.57
CA ALA A 162 -2.36 -17.49 -15.81
C ALA A 162 -0.84 -17.54 -15.61
N LEU A 163 -0.31 -16.90 -14.56
CA LEU A 163 1.12 -16.87 -14.25
C LEU A 163 1.66 -18.23 -13.85
N LYS A 164 0.89 -19.02 -13.08
CA LYS A 164 1.29 -20.36 -12.66
C LYS A 164 1.57 -21.29 -13.85
N TYR A 165 0.81 -21.13 -14.93
CA TYR A 165 0.93 -21.94 -16.15
C TYR A 165 1.66 -21.23 -17.29
N SER A 166 2.29 -20.08 -17.03
CA SER A 166 3.14 -19.37 -17.99
C SER A 166 4.63 -19.61 -17.70
N VAL A 167 5.49 -19.00 -18.51
CA VAL A 167 6.95 -18.96 -18.27
C VAL A 167 7.30 -18.27 -16.94
N SER A 168 6.38 -17.49 -16.38
CA SER A 168 6.57 -16.72 -15.16
C SER A 168 6.02 -17.45 -13.91
N SER A 169 6.11 -18.78 -13.87
CA SER A 169 5.51 -19.65 -12.83
C SER A 169 5.92 -19.35 -11.37
N ASN A 170 7.02 -18.62 -11.15
CA ASN A 170 7.45 -18.15 -9.83
C ASN A 170 6.78 -16.83 -9.39
N THR A 171 6.07 -16.16 -10.30
CA THR A 171 5.41 -14.87 -10.04
C THR A 171 4.18 -15.06 -9.18
N ARG A 172 4.07 -14.23 -8.16
CA ARG A 172 2.97 -14.21 -7.21
C ARG A 172 2.00 -13.09 -7.51
N VAL A 173 0.78 -13.27 -7.04
CA VAL A 173 -0.25 -12.23 -7.04
C VAL A 173 -0.60 -11.92 -5.60
N PHE A 174 -0.38 -10.67 -5.20
CA PHE A 174 -0.78 -10.11 -3.93
C PHE A 174 -2.12 -9.40 -4.12
N ALA A 175 -3.13 -9.80 -3.35
CA ALA A 175 -4.45 -9.19 -3.36
C ALA A 175 -4.75 -8.62 -1.96
N MET A 176 -5.01 -7.32 -1.85
CA MET A 176 -5.23 -6.67 -0.55
C MET A 176 -6.68 -6.17 -0.41
N GLU A 177 -7.35 -6.55 0.68
CA GLU A 177 -8.75 -6.26 0.97
C GLU A 177 -8.97 -6.08 2.48
N GLY A 178 -10.11 -5.53 2.89
CA GLY A 178 -10.60 -5.62 4.28
C GLY A 178 -11.71 -6.67 4.43
N GLU A 179 -12.09 -7.01 5.66
CA GLU A 179 -13.11 -8.04 5.91
C GLU A 179 -14.47 -7.73 5.25
N GLY A 180 -14.79 -6.45 5.06
CA GLY A 180 -16.00 -6.03 4.34
C GLY A 180 -16.05 -6.53 2.89
N GLY A 181 -14.91 -6.56 2.19
CA GLY A 181 -14.86 -7.09 0.81
C GLY A 181 -15.06 -8.61 0.74
N LEU A 182 -14.92 -9.32 1.86
CA LEU A 182 -15.16 -10.76 1.95
C LEU A 182 -16.65 -11.12 2.10
N THR A 183 -17.53 -10.14 2.28
CA THR A 183 -18.99 -10.34 2.35
C THR A 183 -19.62 -10.54 0.96
N THR A 184 -18.90 -10.21 -0.10
CA THR A 184 -19.40 -10.33 -1.47
C THR A 184 -19.33 -11.77 -1.97
N GLY A 185 -20.31 -12.17 -2.79
CA GLY A 185 -20.35 -13.52 -3.36
C GLY A 185 -19.13 -13.85 -4.22
N VAL A 186 -18.61 -12.87 -4.98
CA VAL A 186 -17.42 -13.06 -5.81
C VAL A 186 -16.17 -13.41 -4.99
N SER A 187 -16.02 -12.87 -3.78
CA SER A 187 -14.92 -13.23 -2.88
C SER A 187 -15.04 -14.66 -2.34
N HIS A 188 -16.26 -15.19 -2.22
CA HIS A 188 -16.50 -16.60 -1.89
C HIS A 188 -16.12 -17.52 -3.07
N GLU A 189 -16.60 -17.22 -4.27
CA GLU A 189 -16.28 -17.96 -5.49
C GLU A 189 -14.76 -17.99 -5.78
N ALA A 190 -14.10 -16.84 -5.63
CA ALA A 190 -12.65 -16.72 -5.84
C ALA A 190 -11.85 -17.59 -4.86
N ARG A 191 -12.29 -17.73 -3.59
CA ARG A 191 -11.62 -18.59 -2.60
C ARG A 191 -11.72 -20.07 -2.96
N ILE A 192 -12.89 -20.51 -3.42
CA ILE A 192 -13.12 -21.89 -3.90
C ILE A 192 -12.26 -22.16 -5.14
N ALA A 193 -12.32 -21.26 -6.12
CA ALA A 193 -11.56 -21.40 -7.37
C ALA A 193 -10.05 -21.46 -7.11
N ALA A 194 -9.53 -20.57 -6.25
CA ALA A 194 -8.10 -20.54 -5.93
C ALA A 194 -7.61 -21.84 -5.30
N TYR A 195 -8.37 -22.45 -4.38
CA TYR A 195 -8.01 -23.74 -3.81
C TYR A 195 -8.14 -24.87 -4.84
N GLY A 196 -9.26 -24.94 -5.56
CA GLY A 196 -9.51 -25.99 -6.55
C GLY A 196 -8.50 -26.00 -7.71
N LEU A 197 -7.97 -24.83 -8.09
CA LEU A 197 -6.92 -24.68 -9.11
C LEU A 197 -5.50 -24.74 -8.52
N GLY A 198 -5.37 -24.91 -7.20
CA GLY A 198 -4.09 -24.99 -6.51
C GLY A 198 -3.24 -23.72 -6.62
N LEU A 199 -3.84 -22.54 -6.55
CA LEU A 199 -3.17 -21.25 -6.76
C LEU A 199 -2.29 -20.84 -5.57
N GLY A 200 -1.25 -21.61 -5.27
CA GLY A 200 -0.34 -21.32 -4.15
C GLY A 200 0.57 -20.10 -4.34
N ASN A 201 0.54 -19.50 -5.53
CA ASN A 201 1.12 -18.20 -5.85
C ASN A 201 0.14 -17.02 -5.64
N LEU A 202 -1.09 -17.26 -5.17
CA LEU A 202 -2.00 -16.22 -4.71
C LEU A 202 -1.81 -15.98 -3.20
N ILE A 203 -1.48 -14.74 -2.84
CA ILE A 203 -1.34 -14.27 -1.46
C ILE A 203 -2.39 -13.18 -1.24
N TYR A 204 -3.35 -13.47 -0.38
CA TYR A 204 -4.39 -12.54 0.00
C TYR A 204 -4.01 -11.87 1.33
N VAL A 205 -4.04 -10.54 1.40
CA VAL A 205 -3.71 -9.78 2.60
C VAL A 205 -4.98 -9.10 3.09
N VAL A 206 -5.42 -9.48 4.28
CA VAL A 206 -6.64 -8.98 4.93
C VAL A 206 -6.26 -7.95 5.98
N ASP A 207 -6.63 -6.69 5.73
CA ASP A 207 -6.66 -5.65 6.75
C ASP A 207 -7.92 -5.82 7.59
N TRP A 208 -7.77 -6.47 8.75
CA TRP A 208 -8.88 -6.77 9.66
C TRP A 208 -9.05 -5.64 10.67
N ASN A 209 -9.86 -4.64 10.30
CA ASN A 209 -10.05 -3.42 11.12
C ASN A 209 -11.45 -3.26 11.71
N ASP A 210 -12.31 -4.24 11.43
CA ASP A 210 -13.66 -4.45 11.96
C ASP A 210 -14.71 -3.40 11.56
N TYR A 211 -14.42 -2.47 10.65
CA TYR A 211 -15.37 -1.40 10.32
C TYR A 211 -15.53 -1.11 8.82
N GLY A 212 -16.77 -0.76 8.43
CA GLY A 212 -17.19 -0.43 7.08
C GLY A 212 -17.70 1.00 6.94
N ILE A 213 -18.79 1.17 6.19
CA ILE A 213 -19.57 2.41 6.07
C ILE A 213 -20.51 2.57 7.28
N ASP A 214 -21.21 1.49 7.64
CA ASP A 214 -22.19 1.50 8.73
C ASP A 214 -21.51 1.70 10.09
N ASP A 215 -22.24 2.34 11.02
CA ASP A 215 -21.87 2.49 12.44
C ASP A 215 -22.12 1.20 13.24
N ARG A 216 -21.72 0.07 12.67
CA ARG A 216 -21.70 -1.24 13.31
C ARG A 216 -20.42 -1.96 12.88
N PRO A 217 -19.75 -2.68 13.78
CA PRO A 217 -18.59 -3.45 13.40
C PRO A 217 -18.97 -4.64 12.51
N PHE A 218 -18.01 -5.15 11.73
CA PHE A 218 -18.21 -6.35 10.91
C PHE A 218 -18.36 -7.61 11.76
N SER A 219 -17.75 -7.65 12.95
CA SER A 219 -17.90 -8.73 13.93
C SER A 219 -19.35 -8.98 14.36
N ASP A 220 -20.24 -7.98 14.25
CA ASP A 220 -21.68 -8.12 14.53
C ASP A 220 -22.47 -8.79 13.39
N ILE A 221 -21.94 -8.81 12.17
CA ILE A 221 -22.66 -9.33 10.98
C ILE A 221 -21.96 -10.49 10.28
N LYS A 222 -20.68 -10.69 10.58
CA LYS A 222 -19.83 -11.72 9.99
C LYS A 222 -19.14 -12.50 11.10
N ALA A 223 -19.73 -13.62 11.49
CA ALA A 223 -19.19 -14.48 12.53
C ALA A 223 -17.81 -15.06 12.17
N GLY A 224 -16.98 -15.25 13.19
CA GLY A 224 -15.65 -15.86 13.10
C GLY A 224 -14.52 -14.85 12.87
N SER A 225 -13.36 -15.39 12.53
CA SER A 225 -12.11 -14.68 12.29
C SER A 225 -11.58 -14.97 10.89
N PRO A 226 -10.52 -14.30 10.41
CA PRO A 226 -9.86 -14.64 9.15
C PRO A 226 -9.48 -16.13 9.03
N LYS A 227 -9.14 -16.81 10.13
CA LYS A 227 -8.92 -18.27 10.11
C LYS A 227 -10.19 -19.03 9.71
N ASP A 228 -11.31 -18.75 10.39
CA ASP A 228 -12.62 -19.37 10.09
C ASP A 228 -13.10 -19.06 8.67
N TRP A 229 -12.68 -17.92 8.11
CA TRP A 229 -13.10 -17.47 6.79
C TRP A 229 -12.24 -18.05 5.65
N PHE A 230 -11.05 -18.57 5.92
CA PHE A 230 -10.13 -19.04 4.88
C PHE A 230 -9.71 -20.50 5.05
N GLU A 231 -9.41 -20.98 6.27
CA GLU A 231 -8.94 -22.35 6.50
C GLU A 231 -9.95 -23.43 6.02
N PRO A 232 -11.28 -23.28 6.22
CA PRO A 232 -12.24 -24.26 5.69
C PRO A 232 -12.28 -24.34 4.15
N TYR A 233 -11.77 -23.34 3.44
CA TYR A 233 -11.58 -23.37 1.98
C TYR A 233 -10.26 -24.05 1.59
N GLY A 234 -9.48 -24.56 2.54
CA GLY A 234 -8.20 -25.20 2.31
C GLY A 234 -7.01 -24.25 2.19
N TRP A 235 -7.16 -22.98 2.57
CA TRP A 235 -6.10 -21.97 2.50
C TRP A 235 -5.13 -22.09 3.69
N LYS A 236 -3.86 -21.73 3.47
CA LYS A 236 -2.89 -21.48 4.56
C LYS A 236 -3.16 -20.10 5.13
N VAL A 237 -3.38 -20.00 6.43
CA VAL A 237 -3.67 -18.74 7.10
C VAL A 237 -2.62 -18.47 8.17
N ALA A 238 -2.13 -17.23 8.24
CA ALA A 238 -1.29 -16.72 9.32
C ALA A 238 -1.62 -15.24 9.54
N GLY A 239 -1.27 -14.69 10.69
CA GLY A 239 -1.60 -13.30 10.98
C GLY A 239 -1.30 -12.90 12.42
N THR A 240 -1.56 -11.65 12.74
CA THR A 240 -1.29 -11.09 14.07
C THR A 240 -2.39 -10.11 14.51
N GLU A 241 -2.65 -10.10 15.82
CA GLU A 241 -3.49 -9.12 16.50
C GLU A 241 -2.80 -7.74 16.61
N ASN A 242 -1.47 -7.69 16.47
CA ASN A 242 -0.66 -6.46 16.55
C ASN A 242 -0.29 -5.98 15.14
N GLY A 243 -1.26 -5.55 14.34
CA GLY A 243 -1.07 -5.18 12.93
C GLY A 243 -0.34 -3.86 12.67
N GLU A 244 0.21 -3.22 13.71
CA GLU A 244 1.09 -2.05 13.63
C GLU A 244 2.52 -2.36 14.11
N ASP A 245 2.77 -3.58 14.60
CA ASP A 245 4.07 -3.99 15.12
C ASP A 245 4.87 -4.77 14.06
N TRP A 246 6.02 -4.23 13.65
CA TRP A 246 6.81 -4.81 12.56
C TRP A 246 7.30 -6.23 12.83
N GLU A 247 7.70 -6.54 14.07
CA GLU A 247 8.13 -7.89 14.43
C GLU A 247 6.99 -8.90 14.26
N SER A 248 5.81 -8.55 14.75
CA SER A 248 4.60 -9.36 14.65
C SER A 248 4.18 -9.58 13.19
N ILE A 249 4.20 -8.53 12.37
CA ILE A 249 3.84 -8.61 10.94
C ILE A 249 4.85 -9.50 10.18
N LEU A 250 6.16 -9.29 10.40
CA LEU A 250 7.20 -10.05 9.71
C LEU A 250 7.23 -11.52 10.14
N THR A 251 6.96 -11.79 11.42
CA THR A 251 6.78 -13.16 11.94
C THR A 251 5.58 -13.85 11.29
N ALA A 252 4.45 -13.14 11.16
CA ALA A 252 3.27 -13.69 10.51
C ALA A 252 3.51 -14.02 9.02
N TYR A 253 4.32 -13.22 8.32
CA TYR A 253 4.77 -13.58 6.96
C TYR A 253 5.66 -14.82 6.95
N ASP A 254 6.59 -14.95 7.90
CA ASP A 254 7.44 -16.15 8.02
C ASP A 254 6.56 -17.41 8.20
N GLU A 255 5.63 -17.40 9.15
CA GLU A 255 4.68 -18.49 9.40
C GLU A 255 3.79 -18.82 8.18
N LEU A 256 3.38 -17.80 7.41
CA LEU A 256 2.56 -17.96 6.22
C LEU A 256 3.28 -18.78 5.14
N PHE A 257 4.58 -18.53 4.97
CA PHE A 257 5.40 -19.13 3.90
C PHE A 257 6.13 -20.41 4.33
N GLU A 258 6.01 -20.86 5.58
CA GLU A 258 6.46 -22.17 6.06
C GLU A 258 5.63 -23.36 5.54
N SER A 259 4.60 -23.13 4.72
CA SER A 259 3.77 -24.23 4.18
C SER A 259 4.54 -25.14 3.22
N GLU A 260 4.49 -26.45 3.49
CA GLU A 260 5.05 -27.49 2.61
C GLU A 260 4.26 -27.65 1.29
N ASN A 261 2.98 -27.26 1.28
CA ASN A 261 2.13 -27.36 0.09
C ASN A 261 2.25 -26.11 -0.79
N LYS A 262 3.10 -26.19 -1.81
CA LYS A 262 3.32 -25.11 -2.80
C LYS A 262 2.08 -24.73 -3.61
N ASN A 263 1.06 -25.60 -3.67
CA ASN A 263 -0.20 -25.34 -4.37
C ASN A 263 -1.28 -24.74 -3.46
N GLN A 264 -1.00 -24.54 -2.17
CA GLN A 264 -1.96 -24.00 -1.23
C GLN A 264 -1.98 -22.46 -1.30
N PRO A 265 -3.13 -21.84 -1.64
CA PRO A 265 -3.27 -20.38 -1.59
C PRO A 265 -3.12 -19.89 -0.15
N LYS A 266 -2.66 -18.65 0.02
CA LYS A 266 -2.23 -18.10 1.31
C LYS A 266 -3.04 -16.86 1.67
N ALA A 267 -3.46 -16.75 2.92
CA ALA A 267 -4.11 -15.56 3.46
C ALA A 267 -3.34 -15.06 4.69
N LEU A 268 -2.76 -13.87 4.59
CA LEU A 268 -2.26 -13.12 5.74
C LEU A 268 -3.40 -12.25 6.27
N TRP A 269 -3.54 -12.15 7.59
CA TRP A 269 -4.41 -11.14 8.20
C TRP A 269 -3.65 -10.32 9.23
N LEU A 270 -3.90 -9.02 9.26
CA LEU A 270 -3.35 -8.11 10.26
C LEU A 270 -4.50 -7.38 10.91
N LYS A 271 -4.61 -7.47 12.24
CA LYS A 271 -5.62 -6.73 12.97
C LYS A 271 -5.14 -5.32 13.24
N THR A 272 -5.91 -4.34 12.81
CA THR A 272 -5.60 -2.91 12.98
C THR A 272 -6.83 -2.18 13.49
N ARG A 273 -6.71 -0.88 13.75
CA ARG A 273 -7.88 -0.02 13.95
C ARG A 273 -8.08 0.87 12.73
N LYS A 274 -9.30 0.91 12.20
CA LYS A 274 -9.63 1.78 11.08
C LYS A 274 -9.47 3.24 11.51
N GLY A 275 -8.69 4.01 10.75
CA GLY A 275 -8.34 5.38 11.14
C GLY A 275 -7.21 5.49 12.17
N ARG A 276 -6.34 4.47 12.30
CA ARG A 276 -5.16 4.54 13.17
C ARG A 276 -4.36 5.83 12.96
N GLY A 277 -4.06 6.52 14.06
CA GLY A 277 -3.35 7.80 14.09
C GLY A 277 -4.02 8.96 13.34
N TYR A 278 -5.30 8.82 12.93
CA TYR A 278 -6.04 9.84 12.18
C TYR A 278 -6.99 10.65 13.07
N ASP A 279 -7.07 10.36 14.37
CA ASP A 279 -7.99 10.96 15.36
C ASP A 279 -9.47 10.98 14.97
N LYS A 280 -9.81 10.11 14.02
CA LYS A 280 -11.15 9.81 13.56
C LYS A 280 -11.12 8.34 13.23
N PHE A 281 -11.94 7.56 13.94
CA PHE A 281 -11.84 6.10 13.94
C PHE A 281 -13.06 5.45 13.32
N ASP A 282 -12.91 4.15 13.05
CA ASP A 282 -14.03 3.24 12.80
C ASP A 282 -14.86 3.72 11.60
N ASN A 283 -16.21 3.68 11.66
CA ASN A 283 -17.07 4.11 10.54
C ASN A 283 -16.86 5.58 10.15
N ALA A 284 -16.65 6.48 11.11
CA ALA A 284 -16.49 7.91 10.88
C ALA A 284 -15.25 8.21 10.01
N SER A 285 -14.21 7.38 10.14
CA SER A 285 -12.98 7.47 9.36
C SER A 285 -13.11 6.94 7.92
N HIS A 286 -14.21 6.29 7.56
CA HIS A 286 -14.24 5.45 6.37
C HIS A 286 -14.08 6.20 5.06
N GLY A 287 -14.95 7.18 4.78
CA GLY A 287 -15.05 7.84 3.47
C GLY A 287 -15.16 9.36 3.54
N ALA A 288 -14.76 9.94 4.68
CA ALA A 288 -14.81 11.37 4.90
C ALA A 288 -13.49 11.86 5.51
N PRO A 289 -12.71 12.69 4.80
CA PRO A 289 -11.55 13.33 5.40
C PRO A 289 -11.94 14.31 6.50
N HIS A 290 -10.94 14.74 7.27
CA HIS A 290 -11.04 15.94 8.08
C HIS A 290 -11.42 17.15 7.23
N LYS A 291 -12.18 18.07 7.83
CA LYS A 291 -12.49 19.34 7.17
C LYS A 291 -11.18 20.04 6.80
N ARG A 292 -11.20 20.75 5.67
CA ARG A 292 -10.02 21.47 5.18
C ARG A 292 -9.42 22.34 6.29
N ASN A 293 -8.12 22.19 6.52
CA ASN A 293 -7.36 22.94 7.53
C ASN A 293 -8.00 22.96 8.93
N SER A 294 -8.77 21.94 9.28
CA SER A 294 -9.31 21.80 10.63
C SER A 294 -8.21 21.62 11.66
N LYS A 295 -8.54 21.90 12.92
CA LYS A 295 -7.63 21.72 14.04
C LYS A 295 -7.13 20.27 14.13
N GLU A 296 -8.02 19.30 13.92
CA GLU A 296 -7.70 17.88 13.91
C GLU A 296 -6.70 17.54 12.80
N PHE A 297 -6.88 18.10 11.59
CA PHE A 297 -5.91 17.93 10.51
C PHE A 297 -4.53 18.45 10.90
N TRP A 298 -4.44 19.67 11.46
CA TRP A 298 -3.15 20.27 11.82
C TRP A 298 -2.49 19.61 13.05
N ASN A 299 -3.26 19.15 14.03
CA ASN A 299 -2.73 18.41 15.18
C ASN A 299 -1.92 17.19 14.74
N ILE A 300 -2.44 16.40 13.77
CA ILE A 300 -1.75 15.22 13.23
C ILE A 300 -0.40 15.60 12.58
N LYS A 301 -0.28 16.81 12.02
CA LYS A 301 0.96 17.31 11.41
C LYS A 301 1.92 17.77 12.50
N SER A 302 1.41 18.42 13.56
CA SER A 302 2.19 18.77 14.74
C SER A 302 2.81 17.53 15.37
N GLU A 303 2.03 16.47 15.60
CA GLU A 303 2.53 15.22 16.20
C GLU A 303 3.63 14.56 15.35
N PHE A 304 3.45 14.53 14.02
CA PHE A 304 4.49 14.05 13.10
C PHE A 304 5.74 14.94 13.13
N GLY A 305 5.55 16.27 13.14
CA GLY A 305 6.64 17.24 13.24
C GLY A 305 7.42 17.13 14.54
N GLU A 306 6.74 16.93 15.67
CA GLU A 306 7.34 16.71 16.98
C GLU A 306 8.11 15.38 17.03
N ARG A 307 7.55 14.31 16.45
CA ARG A 307 8.19 12.99 16.43
C ARG A 307 9.46 12.95 15.58
N PHE A 308 9.46 13.61 14.43
CA PHE A 308 10.54 13.49 13.43
C PHE A 308 11.34 14.78 13.20
N GLY A 309 11.06 15.86 13.93
CA GLY A 309 11.75 17.15 13.77
C GLY A 309 11.37 17.92 12.50
N VAL A 310 10.22 17.62 11.89
CA VAL A 310 9.74 18.27 10.66
C VAL A 310 8.97 19.55 10.99
N GLN A 311 9.26 20.64 10.27
CA GLN A 311 8.55 21.91 10.41
C GLN A 311 7.54 22.11 9.28
N PHE A 312 6.33 22.54 9.62
CA PHE A 312 5.27 22.87 8.68
C PHE A 312 5.03 24.38 8.69
N GLU A 313 5.28 25.05 7.56
CA GLU A 313 5.13 26.51 7.44
C GLU A 313 3.71 26.98 7.74
N HIS A 314 2.72 26.23 7.25
CA HIS A 314 1.30 26.59 7.30
C HIS A 314 0.54 26.01 8.49
N LEU A 315 1.25 25.56 9.54
CA LEU A 315 0.62 24.92 10.69
C LEU A 315 -0.43 25.85 11.32
N ASN A 316 -1.66 25.34 11.50
CA ASN A 316 -2.83 26.08 11.99
C ASN A 316 -3.33 27.22 11.08
N ALA A 317 -2.89 27.30 9.83
CA ALA A 317 -3.46 28.24 8.87
C ALA A 317 -4.93 27.92 8.59
N GLU A 318 -5.76 28.94 8.39
CA GLU A 318 -7.18 28.78 8.05
C GLU A 318 -7.36 28.26 6.63
N ALA A 319 -8.54 27.68 6.33
CA ALA A 319 -8.88 27.26 4.99
C ALA A 319 -9.14 28.48 4.09
N SER A 320 -8.65 28.44 2.85
CA SER A 320 -9.03 29.41 1.82
C SER A 320 -10.27 28.94 1.06
N GLU A 321 -11.08 29.87 0.56
CA GLU A 321 -12.13 29.58 -0.43
C GLU A 321 -11.53 29.32 -1.83
N ASP A 322 -10.32 29.82 -2.10
CA ASP A 322 -9.61 29.62 -3.36
C ASP A 322 -8.90 28.27 -3.38
N PHE A 323 -9.22 27.44 -4.37
CA PHE A 323 -8.61 26.13 -4.52
C PHE A 323 -7.10 26.19 -4.79
N GLU A 324 -6.61 27.14 -5.60
CA GLU A 324 -5.19 27.21 -5.94
C GLU A 324 -4.35 27.64 -4.73
N ILE A 325 -4.88 28.52 -3.87
CA ILE A 325 -4.21 28.86 -2.59
C ILE A 325 -4.09 27.62 -1.72
N ASN A 326 -5.17 26.85 -1.55
CA ASN A 326 -5.12 25.61 -0.78
C ASN A 326 -4.17 24.58 -1.41
N LYS A 327 -4.09 24.52 -2.75
CA LYS A 327 -3.20 23.60 -3.45
C LYS A 327 -1.73 23.95 -3.23
N ILE A 328 -1.36 25.23 -3.30
CA ILE A 328 0.00 25.70 -2.99
C ILE A 328 0.35 25.35 -1.54
N GLN A 329 -0.54 25.68 -0.61
CA GLN A 329 -0.36 25.34 0.80
C GLN A 329 -0.14 23.84 1.05
N MET A 330 -0.94 22.99 0.40
CA MET A 330 -0.79 21.54 0.53
C MET A 330 0.46 21.02 -0.20
N ALA A 331 0.93 21.70 -1.25
CA ALA A 331 2.22 21.40 -1.87
C ALA A 331 3.38 21.68 -0.91
N ASP A 332 3.40 22.85 -0.27
CA ASP A 332 4.40 23.20 0.75
C ASP A 332 4.36 22.22 1.92
N THR A 333 3.15 21.81 2.35
CA THR A 333 2.97 20.81 3.41
C THR A 333 3.53 19.43 3.00
N LEU A 334 3.35 19.00 1.74
CA LEU A 334 3.97 17.77 1.24
C LEU A 334 5.50 17.91 1.15
N GLN A 335 6.02 19.06 0.74
CA GLN A 335 7.47 19.32 0.74
C GLN A 335 8.07 19.22 2.13
N SER A 336 7.40 19.74 3.17
CA SER A 336 7.79 19.53 4.57
C SER A 336 7.85 18.04 4.94
N VAL A 337 6.89 17.22 4.49
CA VAL A 337 6.97 15.77 4.72
C VAL A 337 8.22 15.18 4.05
N MET A 338 8.48 15.55 2.78
CA MET A 338 9.63 15.04 2.02
C MET A 338 10.98 15.52 2.56
N SER A 339 11.04 16.64 3.30
CA SER A 339 12.27 17.10 3.97
C SER A 339 12.73 16.16 5.08
N LEU A 340 11.94 15.15 5.46
CA LEU A 340 12.42 14.10 6.36
C LEU A 340 13.59 13.32 5.75
N PHE A 341 13.66 13.18 4.41
CA PHE A 341 14.82 12.60 3.74
C PHE A 341 16.11 13.40 3.95
N ASP A 342 16.01 14.70 4.25
CA ASP A 342 17.17 15.57 4.48
C ASP A 342 17.59 15.60 5.96
N SER A 343 16.65 15.33 6.87
CA SER A 343 16.84 15.47 8.32
C SER A 343 17.06 14.14 9.04
N LEU A 344 16.56 13.03 8.50
CA LEU A 344 16.86 11.68 8.99
C LEU A 344 17.99 11.06 8.17
N ASP A 345 19.19 11.04 8.75
CA ASP A 345 20.40 10.53 8.10
C ASP A 345 20.22 9.10 7.57
N GLY A 346 20.70 8.85 6.36
CA GLY A 346 20.63 7.54 5.70
C GLY A 346 19.24 7.09 5.23
N LEU A 347 18.15 7.82 5.49
CA LEU A 347 16.79 7.39 5.11
C LEU A 347 16.62 7.23 3.59
N ALA A 348 17.09 8.22 2.82
CA ALA A 348 16.98 8.22 1.37
C ALA A 348 17.83 7.10 0.74
N ASP A 349 19.05 6.91 1.24
CA ASP A 349 19.97 5.86 0.81
C ASP A 349 19.36 4.48 1.08
N TYR A 350 18.90 4.25 2.33
CA TYR A 350 18.26 3.01 2.72
C TYR A 350 17.10 2.65 1.81
N LEU A 351 16.16 3.58 1.61
CA LEU A 351 14.95 3.30 0.84
C LEU A 351 15.29 3.06 -0.64
N ALA A 352 16.17 3.88 -1.24
CA ALA A 352 16.58 3.71 -2.62
C ALA A 352 17.30 2.37 -2.83
N ASP A 353 18.32 2.06 -2.02
CA ASP A 353 19.07 0.81 -2.12
C ASP A 353 18.16 -0.40 -1.90
N ARG A 354 17.25 -0.32 -0.92
CA ARG A 354 16.30 -1.41 -0.66
C ARG A 354 15.37 -1.67 -1.85
N LEU A 355 14.89 -0.62 -2.50
CA LEU A 355 14.04 -0.76 -3.70
C LEU A 355 14.81 -1.39 -4.87
N LEU A 356 16.09 -1.02 -5.05
CA LEU A 356 16.97 -1.64 -6.05
C LEU A 356 17.24 -3.12 -5.73
N ASP A 357 17.55 -3.45 -4.47
CA ASP A 357 17.77 -4.84 -4.04
C ASP A 357 16.56 -5.73 -4.31
N ILE A 358 15.34 -5.21 -4.08
CA ILE A 358 14.10 -5.94 -4.36
C ILE A 358 13.93 -6.16 -5.86
N ALA A 359 14.17 -5.12 -6.68
CA ALA A 359 14.11 -5.22 -8.13
C ALA A 359 15.12 -6.25 -8.67
N ASP A 360 16.36 -6.22 -8.18
CA ASP A 360 17.42 -7.15 -8.58
C ASP A 360 17.14 -8.60 -8.13
N SER A 361 16.26 -8.79 -7.14
CA SER A 361 15.82 -10.11 -6.68
C SER A 361 14.75 -10.78 -7.55
N ILE A 362 14.20 -10.05 -8.54
CA ILE A 362 13.22 -10.58 -9.49
C ILE A 362 13.90 -11.66 -10.35
N PRO A 363 13.35 -12.89 -10.41
CA PRO A 363 13.90 -13.92 -11.28
C PRO A 363 13.89 -13.44 -12.74
N GLU A 364 14.94 -13.77 -13.50
CA GLU A 364 14.98 -13.48 -14.94
C GLU A 364 14.97 -12.00 -15.35
N ASN A 365 15.31 -11.09 -14.42
CA ASN A 365 15.46 -9.64 -14.68
C ASN A 365 16.39 -9.30 -15.89
N ASN A 366 17.25 -10.25 -16.30
CA ASN A 366 18.18 -10.11 -17.43
C ASN A 366 17.84 -10.95 -18.68
N SER A 367 16.85 -11.87 -18.65
CA SER A 367 16.67 -12.88 -19.70
C SER A 367 15.49 -12.67 -20.65
N VAL A 368 14.57 -11.74 -20.37
CA VAL A 368 13.49 -11.37 -21.30
C VAL A 368 13.59 -9.89 -21.70
N ILE A 369 14.74 -9.53 -22.28
CA ILE A 369 14.90 -8.30 -23.10
C ILE A 369 14.85 -8.64 -24.61
N LYS A 370 14.59 -9.89 -24.99
CA LYS A 370 14.48 -10.29 -26.40
C LYS A 370 13.07 -10.73 -26.74
N GLY A 371 12.21 -9.75 -27.00
CA GLY A 371 11.03 -9.94 -27.82
C GLY A 371 9.77 -9.38 -27.23
N PHE A 372 9.62 -8.05 -27.29
CA PHE A 372 8.40 -7.39 -27.74
C PHE A 372 8.77 -6.11 -28.48
#